data_AF-A0AAV4NG74-F1
#
_entry.id   AF-A0AAV4NG74-F1
#
_cell.length_a   1.000
_cell.length_b   1.000
_cell.length_c   1.000
_cell.angle_alpha   90.00
_cell.angle_beta   90.00
_cell.angle_gamma   90.00
#
_symmetry.space_group_name_H-M   'P 1'
#
loop_
_entity.id
_entity.type
_entity.pdbx_description
1 polymer ?
#
loop_
_entity_poly.entity_id
_entity_poly.type
_entity_poly.pdbx_seq_one_letter_code
_entity_poly.pdbx_strand_id
1 'polypeptide(L)'
;MCASATFEKLENELREVNTNAEALKKTYLELTELKHILRKTQQFFDEMHDPSMQEENVTLLGEEGLRSGGQALKLGFVAGVILRERLPAFERMLWRVCHGNVFLRQADIDTPLEDPVTGDQVYKSVFIIFFQETPADRREMSIGVMTRIEDLNTVLGQTQDHRYRVLVAAAKNIKSWFVKVRKIKAIYHTLNLFNLDVTQKCLIAECWCACSDLDKIQMALCRGTELCGGSVPSILHRMQTVEIPPTFNRTNKFSQGFQAIVDAYGVANYREVNPALYTIITFPFLFAVMFGDAGHGLIMTLFALWMVLKEKGLASERTNNEIWLTFFNGRYIILLMGMFSVYTGLIYNDIFSKSFNLFGSSWYPRANFGNELPKLYQLNPANNTDYMGIPIRLELILFGRFQQIKFSFLIHLK
;
A
#
# COMPACT_ATOMS: atom_id res chain seq x y z
N MET A 1 -0.88 -32.65 2.22
CA MET A 1 -0.75 -33.11 0.83
C MET A 1 -1.86 -32.56 -0.06
N CYS A 2 -3.14 -32.90 0.13
CA CYS A 2 -4.23 -32.49 -0.79
C CYS A 2 -4.27 -30.98 -1.15
N ALA A 3 -3.97 -30.09 -0.20
CA ALA A 3 -3.91 -28.65 -0.47
C ALA A 3 -2.79 -28.26 -1.46
N SER A 4 -1.62 -28.91 -1.40
CA SER A 4 -0.48 -28.65 -2.30
C SER A 4 -0.87 -28.95 -3.74
N ALA A 5 -1.41 -30.15 -3.99
CA ALA A 5 -1.89 -30.55 -5.31
C ALA A 5 -2.96 -29.59 -5.88
N THR A 6 -3.83 -29.03 -5.03
CA THR A 6 -4.79 -28.01 -5.50
C THR A 6 -4.15 -26.65 -5.80
N PHE A 7 -3.07 -26.27 -5.12
CA PHE A 7 -2.32 -25.05 -5.46
C PHE A 7 -1.50 -25.25 -6.74
N GLU A 8 -0.74 -26.35 -6.84
CA GLU A 8 0.06 -26.70 -8.01
C GLU A 8 -0.80 -26.78 -9.27
N LYS A 9 -1.99 -27.39 -9.18
CA LYS A 9 -2.95 -27.40 -10.30
C LYS A 9 -3.38 -25.98 -10.69
N LEU A 10 -3.80 -25.15 -9.73
CA LEU A 10 -4.26 -23.79 -10.00
C LEU A 10 -3.14 -22.87 -10.52
N GLU A 11 -1.91 -23.06 -10.03
CA GLU A 11 -0.72 -22.34 -10.48
C GLU A 11 -0.36 -22.71 -11.91
N ASN A 12 -0.34 -24.01 -12.24
CA ASN A 12 -0.10 -24.49 -13.59
C ASN A 12 -1.19 -24.02 -14.57
N GLU A 13 -2.47 -24.11 -14.18
CA GLU A 13 -3.62 -23.63 -14.97
C GLU A 13 -3.53 -22.12 -15.24
N LEU A 14 -3.22 -21.30 -14.22
CA LEU A 14 -3.02 -19.86 -14.41
C LEU A 14 -1.77 -19.51 -15.24
N ARG A 15 -0.69 -20.28 -15.09
CA ARG A 15 0.56 -20.09 -15.85
C ARG A 15 0.36 -20.40 -17.32
N GLU A 16 -0.27 -21.52 -17.64
CA GLU A 16 -0.62 -21.93 -19.00
C GLU A 16 -1.57 -20.93 -19.67
N VAL A 17 -2.62 -20.49 -18.95
CA VAL A 17 -3.56 -19.47 -19.45
C VAL A 17 -2.85 -18.14 -19.73
N ASN A 18 -1.87 -17.73 -18.90
CA ASN A 18 -1.10 -16.51 -19.16
C ASN A 18 -0.16 -16.66 -20.37
N THR A 19 0.60 -17.76 -20.49
CA THR A 19 1.48 -17.97 -21.65
C THR A 19 0.69 -18.06 -22.97
N ASN A 20 -0.48 -18.70 -22.93
CA ASN A 20 -1.35 -18.80 -24.09
C ASN A 20 -1.97 -17.44 -24.44
N ALA A 21 -2.35 -16.63 -23.45
CA ALA A 21 -2.86 -15.28 -23.68
C ALA A 21 -1.79 -14.32 -24.24
N GLU A 22 -0.54 -14.43 -23.79
CA GLU A 22 0.59 -13.66 -24.35
C GLU A 22 0.87 -14.04 -25.81
N ALA A 23 0.90 -15.34 -26.13
CA ALA A 23 1.06 -15.82 -27.50
C ALA A 23 -0.10 -15.37 -28.41
N LEU A 24 -1.35 -15.52 -27.96
CA LEU A 24 -2.55 -15.06 -28.68
C LEU A 24 -2.52 -13.55 -28.93
N LYS A 25 -2.14 -12.76 -27.92
CA LYS A 25 -2.02 -11.30 -28.05
C LYS A 25 -0.96 -10.92 -29.09
N LYS A 26 0.19 -11.59 -29.11
CA LYS A 26 1.24 -11.36 -30.10
C LYS A 26 0.75 -11.64 -31.52
N THR A 27 0.16 -12.81 -31.77
CA THR A 27 -0.38 -13.17 -33.09
C THR A 27 -1.53 -12.24 -33.52
N TYR A 28 -2.35 -11.76 -32.58
CA TYR A 28 -3.39 -10.77 -32.85
C TYR A 28 -2.81 -9.41 -33.30
N LEU A 29 -1.75 -8.93 -32.65
CA LEU A 29 -1.05 -7.69 -33.04
C LEU A 29 -0.40 -7.84 -34.42
N GLU A 30 0.32 -8.93 -34.68
CA GLU A 30 0.94 -9.24 -35.98
C GLU A 30 -0.09 -9.26 -37.13
N LEU A 31 -1.25 -9.88 -36.92
CA LEU A 31 -2.33 -9.90 -37.92
C LEU A 31 -3.04 -8.54 -38.07
N THR A 32 -3.13 -7.76 -36.98
CA THR A 32 -3.66 -6.39 -37.03
C THR A 32 -2.77 -5.49 -37.88
N GLU A 33 -1.44 -5.58 -37.72
CA GLU A 33 -0.47 -4.91 -38.58
C GLU A 33 -0.63 -5.32 -40.06
N LEU A 34 -0.75 -6.62 -40.34
CA LEU A 34 -1.00 -7.13 -41.70
C LEU A 34 -2.30 -6.62 -42.30
N LYS A 35 -3.38 -6.53 -41.52
CA LYS A 35 -4.66 -5.93 -41.95
C LYS A 35 -4.51 -4.44 -42.31
N HIS A 36 -3.71 -3.68 -41.55
CA HIS A 36 -3.42 -2.29 -41.88
C HIS A 36 -2.57 -2.14 -43.15
N ILE A 37 -1.58 -3.02 -43.36
CA ILE A 37 -0.84 -3.12 -44.62
C ILE A 37 -1.83 -3.33 -45.78
N LEU A 38 -2.55 -4.45 -45.77
CA LEU A 38 -3.43 -4.85 -46.88
C LEU A 38 -4.48 -3.77 -47.21
N ARG A 39 -5.05 -3.10 -46.20
CA ARG A 39 -6.01 -2.01 -46.43
C ARG A 39 -5.38 -0.79 -47.11
N LYS A 40 -4.21 -0.32 -46.66
CA LYS A 40 -3.54 0.84 -47.28
C LYS A 40 -2.99 0.46 -48.66
N THR A 41 -2.43 -0.75 -48.82
CA THR A 41 -1.99 -1.29 -50.11
C THR A 41 -3.14 -1.34 -51.13
N GLN A 42 -4.34 -1.78 -50.74
CA GLN A 42 -5.51 -1.78 -51.63
C GLN A 42 -5.83 -0.36 -52.13
N GLN A 43 -5.84 0.64 -51.25
CA GLN A 43 -6.09 2.04 -51.63
C GLN A 43 -5.08 2.54 -52.68
N PHE A 44 -3.78 2.29 -52.49
CA PHE A 44 -2.74 2.68 -53.45
C PHE A 44 -2.86 1.98 -54.82
N PHE A 45 -3.31 0.72 -54.86
CA PHE A 45 -3.50 0.02 -56.15
C PHE A 45 -4.77 0.47 -56.87
N ASP A 46 -5.84 0.80 -56.14
CA ASP A 46 -7.05 1.36 -56.73
C ASP A 46 -6.78 2.78 -57.28
N GLU A 47 -5.95 3.59 -56.60
CA GLU A 47 -5.42 4.87 -57.12
C GLU A 47 -4.57 4.70 -58.39
N MET A 48 -3.80 3.61 -58.52
CA MET A 48 -3.01 3.31 -59.73
C MET A 48 -3.84 2.71 -60.88
N HIS A 49 -5.09 2.31 -60.65
CA HIS A 49 -5.96 1.73 -61.68
C HIS A 49 -6.95 2.74 -62.28
N ASP A 50 -6.89 4.01 -61.86
CA ASP A 50 -7.68 5.09 -62.43
C ASP A 50 -7.15 5.44 -63.85
N PRO A 51 -7.96 5.25 -64.91
CA PRO A 51 -7.49 5.39 -66.30
C PRO A 51 -7.08 6.82 -66.69
N SER A 52 -7.31 7.82 -65.83
CA SER A 52 -6.84 9.20 -66.01
C SER A 52 -5.33 9.39 -65.82
N MET A 53 -4.64 8.45 -65.17
CA MET A 53 -3.21 8.56 -64.81
C MET A 53 -2.26 7.69 -65.66
N GLN A 54 -2.76 7.09 -66.74
CA GLN A 54 -1.92 6.27 -67.63
C GLN A 54 -1.05 7.09 -68.59
N GLU A 55 -1.39 8.35 -68.89
CA GLU A 55 -0.62 9.17 -69.84
C GLU A 55 0.67 9.78 -69.22
N GLU A 56 0.70 10.10 -67.92
CA GLU A 56 1.86 10.72 -67.27
C GLU A 56 2.96 9.73 -66.83
N ASN A 57 2.65 8.43 -66.70
CA ASN A 57 3.62 7.44 -66.19
C ASN A 57 4.49 6.80 -67.28
N VAL A 58 4.18 7.01 -68.57
CA VAL A 58 4.97 6.49 -69.70
C VAL A 58 6.24 7.33 -69.96
N THR A 59 6.28 8.58 -69.50
CA THR A 59 7.37 9.55 -69.73
C THR A 59 8.48 9.55 -68.67
N LEU A 60 8.38 8.72 -67.62
CA LEU A 60 9.30 8.72 -66.47
C LEU A 60 10.26 7.51 -66.42
N LEU A 61 10.16 6.59 -67.38
CA LEU A 61 11.19 5.59 -67.68
C LEU A 61 11.77 5.92 -69.07
N GLY A 62 13.06 6.25 -69.12
CA GLY A 62 13.71 6.80 -70.31
C GLY A 62 13.60 5.89 -71.55
N GLU A 63 13.55 6.52 -72.74
CA GLU A 63 13.24 5.91 -74.04
C GLU A 63 14.19 4.78 -74.54
N GLU A 64 15.22 4.41 -73.77
CA GLU A 64 16.20 3.39 -74.15
C GLU A 64 15.81 1.97 -73.67
N GLY A 65 14.61 1.54 -74.08
CA GLY A 65 14.02 0.23 -73.77
C GLY A 65 13.20 -0.35 -74.93
N LEU A 66 13.59 -0.04 -76.16
CA LEU A 66 12.81 -0.32 -77.37
C LEU A 66 12.54 -1.82 -77.61
N ARG A 67 11.30 -2.16 -77.98
CA ARG A 67 10.89 -3.39 -78.69
C ARG A 67 11.14 -4.74 -77.97
N SER A 68 10.17 -5.16 -77.16
CA SER A 68 9.70 -6.54 -77.19
C SER A 68 8.19 -6.62 -76.92
N GLY A 69 7.57 -7.76 -77.19
CA GLY A 69 6.11 -7.91 -77.30
C GLY A 69 5.33 -7.61 -76.02
N GLY A 70 4.05 -7.29 -76.18
CA GLY A 70 3.15 -6.88 -75.09
C GLY A 70 2.96 -7.96 -74.01
N GLN A 71 3.75 -7.87 -72.95
CA GLN A 71 3.45 -8.45 -71.64
C GLN A 71 3.47 -7.33 -70.61
N ALA A 72 2.38 -7.20 -69.85
CA ALA A 72 2.33 -6.29 -68.72
C ALA A 72 3.40 -6.70 -67.69
N LEU A 73 4.40 -5.84 -67.47
CA LEU A 73 5.46 -6.05 -66.49
C LEU A 73 4.84 -6.15 -65.10
N LYS A 74 4.86 -7.37 -64.57
CA LYS A 74 3.92 -7.82 -63.54
C LYS A 74 4.44 -7.50 -62.13
N LEU A 75 4.39 -6.24 -61.72
CA LEU A 75 5.04 -5.80 -60.48
C LEU A 75 4.36 -6.30 -59.18
N GLY A 76 5.16 -6.72 -58.19
CA GLY A 76 4.70 -7.33 -56.94
C GLY A 76 5.72 -7.17 -55.82
N PHE A 77 5.23 -6.92 -54.62
CA PHE A 77 5.90 -6.00 -53.71
C PHE A 77 6.29 -6.65 -52.38
N VAL A 78 7.28 -6.06 -51.72
CA VAL A 78 7.50 -6.24 -50.28
C VAL A 78 6.80 -5.10 -49.57
N ALA A 79 5.82 -5.40 -48.72
CA ALA A 79 5.17 -4.43 -47.85
C ALA A 79 5.43 -4.76 -46.38
N GLY A 80 5.54 -3.74 -45.54
CA GLY A 80 5.85 -3.90 -44.13
C GLY A 80 5.37 -2.71 -43.30
N VAL A 81 5.50 -2.84 -41.98
CA VAL A 81 5.21 -1.78 -41.01
C VAL A 81 6.53 -1.33 -40.37
N ILE A 82 6.72 -0.02 -40.21
CA ILE A 82 7.89 0.57 -39.54
C ILE A 82 7.45 1.66 -38.56
N LEU A 83 8.22 1.85 -37.47
CA LEU A 83 8.05 3.00 -36.57
C LEU A 83 8.28 4.31 -37.35
N ARG A 84 7.35 5.27 -37.22
CA ARG A 84 7.35 6.52 -38.00
C ARG A 84 8.66 7.32 -37.88
N GLU A 85 9.27 7.31 -36.70
CA GLU A 85 10.56 7.96 -36.41
C GLU A 85 11.75 7.36 -37.17
N ARG A 86 11.70 6.05 -37.46
CA ARG A 86 12.80 5.33 -38.14
C ARG A 86 12.69 5.38 -39.66
N LEU A 87 11.52 5.78 -40.18
CA LEU A 87 11.23 5.80 -41.62
C LEU A 87 12.23 6.65 -42.43
N PRO A 88 12.58 7.90 -42.05
CA PRO A 88 13.49 8.72 -42.84
C PRO A 88 14.93 8.16 -42.90
N ALA A 89 15.33 7.35 -41.92
CA ALA A 89 16.62 6.67 -41.92
C ALA A 89 16.59 5.41 -42.80
N PHE A 90 15.46 4.69 -42.80
CA PHE A 90 15.23 3.51 -43.64
C PHE A 90 15.18 3.87 -45.13
N GLU A 91 14.45 4.93 -45.51
CA GLU A 91 14.41 5.44 -46.88
C GLU A 91 15.82 5.80 -47.40
N ARG A 92 16.58 6.57 -46.61
CA ARG A 92 17.97 6.93 -46.93
C ARG A 92 18.92 5.73 -46.97
N MET A 93 18.59 4.61 -46.33
CA MET A 93 19.34 3.36 -46.47
C MET A 93 18.97 2.66 -47.78
N LEU A 94 17.67 2.51 -48.06
CA LEU A 94 17.15 1.86 -49.27
C LEU A 94 17.66 2.54 -50.54
N TRP A 95 17.62 3.87 -50.60
CA TRP A 95 18.11 4.66 -51.73
C TRP A 95 19.60 4.41 -52.04
N ARG A 96 20.42 4.29 -50.99
CA ARG A 96 21.88 4.05 -51.10
C ARG A 96 22.22 2.61 -51.51
N VAL A 97 21.45 1.62 -51.04
CA VAL A 97 21.69 0.20 -51.35
C VAL A 97 21.15 -0.18 -52.73
N CYS A 98 20.00 0.35 -53.11
CA CYS A 98 19.32 0.02 -54.36
C CYS A 98 19.69 0.95 -55.53
N HIS A 99 20.66 1.86 -55.35
CA HIS A 99 21.14 2.81 -56.38
C HIS A 99 20.01 3.59 -57.08
N GLY A 100 18.95 3.94 -56.35
CA GLY A 100 17.78 4.65 -56.90
C GLY A 100 16.78 3.79 -57.71
N ASN A 101 17.07 2.51 -57.97
CA ASN A 101 16.26 1.62 -58.82
C ASN A 101 15.03 1.01 -58.10
N VAL A 102 14.59 1.58 -56.98
CA VAL A 102 13.52 1.03 -56.14
C VAL A 102 12.56 2.13 -55.72
N PHE A 103 11.28 1.93 -56.03
CA PHE A 103 10.21 2.87 -55.72
C PHE A 103 9.57 2.52 -54.38
N LEU A 104 9.64 3.45 -53.43
CA LEU A 104 9.07 3.34 -52.08
C LEU A 104 7.79 4.17 -52.00
N ARG A 105 6.67 3.55 -51.60
CA ARG A 105 5.44 4.26 -51.20
C ARG A 105 5.22 4.09 -49.70
N GLN A 106 4.72 5.14 -49.05
CA GLN A 106 4.49 5.19 -47.60
C GLN A 106 3.05 5.64 -47.30
N ALA A 107 2.44 5.05 -46.27
CA ALA A 107 1.16 5.45 -45.69
C ALA A 107 1.27 5.48 -44.17
N ASP A 108 0.88 6.59 -43.55
CA ASP A 108 0.75 6.63 -42.09
C ASP A 108 -0.51 5.86 -41.63
N ILE A 109 -0.40 5.22 -40.45
CA ILE A 109 -1.54 4.60 -39.76
C ILE A 109 -2.01 5.59 -38.69
N ASP A 110 -3.26 6.03 -38.83
CA ASP A 110 -3.87 7.06 -37.98
C ASP A 110 -4.18 6.57 -36.55
N THR A 111 -4.29 5.24 -36.38
CA THR A 111 -4.51 4.57 -35.09
C THR A 111 -3.18 4.09 -34.50
N PRO A 112 -2.83 4.46 -33.25
CA PRO A 112 -1.64 3.91 -32.59
C PRO A 112 -1.82 2.41 -32.36
N LEU A 113 -0.74 1.66 -32.52
CA LEU A 113 -0.69 0.21 -32.31
C LEU A 113 0.16 -0.10 -31.08
N GLU A 114 -0.23 -1.13 -30.33
CA GLU A 114 0.54 -1.58 -29.17
C GLU A 114 1.79 -2.35 -29.63
N ASP A 115 2.97 -2.00 -29.10
CA ASP A 115 4.18 -2.78 -29.38
C ASP A 115 4.13 -4.13 -28.63
N PRO A 116 4.32 -5.28 -29.31
CA PRO A 116 4.25 -6.59 -28.66
C PRO A 116 5.37 -6.86 -27.63
N VAL A 117 6.42 -6.03 -27.57
CA VAL A 117 7.53 -6.17 -26.62
C VAL A 117 7.45 -5.17 -25.46
N THR A 118 7.10 -3.91 -25.72
CA THR A 118 7.07 -2.88 -24.66
C THR A 118 5.68 -2.60 -24.10
N GLY A 119 4.61 -2.91 -24.84
CA GLY A 119 3.23 -2.55 -24.47
C GLY A 119 2.89 -1.08 -24.69
N ASP A 120 3.80 -0.29 -25.27
CA ASP A 120 3.57 1.13 -25.55
C ASP A 120 2.69 1.32 -26.78
N GLN A 121 1.87 2.36 -26.76
CA GLN A 121 1.12 2.80 -27.94
C GLN A 121 2.03 3.63 -28.86
N VAL A 122 2.38 3.05 -30.01
CA VAL A 122 3.31 3.64 -30.98
C VAL A 122 2.62 3.90 -32.32
N TYR A 123 2.94 5.05 -32.93
CA TYR A 123 2.52 5.36 -34.29
C TYR A 123 3.46 4.69 -35.29
N LYS A 124 2.88 3.83 -36.13
CA LYS A 124 3.59 3.10 -37.19
C LYS A 124 3.09 3.53 -38.56
N SER A 125 3.93 3.36 -39.57
CA SER A 125 3.61 3.66 -40.97
C SER A 125 3.83 2.41 -41.82
N VAL A 126 2.93 2.17 -42.78
CA VAL A 126 3.06 1.13 -43.80
C VAL A 126 4.01 1.63 -44.88
N PHE A 127 4.93 0.77 -45.33
CA PHE A 127 5.74 1.00 -46.52
C PHE A 127 5.54 -0.13 -47.54
N ILE A 128 5.67 0.19 -48.83
CA ILE A 128 5.51 -0.74 -49.96
C ILE A 128 6.66 -0.51 -50.94
N ILE A 129 7.28 -1.61 -51.39
CA ILE A 129 8.46 -1.66 -52.26
C ILE A 129 8.17 -2.60 -53.44
N PHE A 130 8.19 -2.12 -54.69
CA PHE A 130 7.71 -2.90 -55.84
C PHE A 130 8.81 -3.76 -56.53
N PHE A 131 8.55 -5.06 -56.74
CA PHE A 131 9.33 -6.07 -57.48
C PHE A 131 8.43 -6.83 -58.51
N GLN A 132 8.19 -8.17 -58.52
CA GLN A 132 7.22 -8.82 -59.46
C GLN A 132 6.31 -9.97 -58.93
N GLU A 133 4.96 -9.81 -58.98
CA GLU A 133 3.88 -10.80 -58.64
C GLU A 133 2.44 -10.39 -59.08
N THR A 134 1.46 -11.32 -59.00
CA THR A 134 0.01 -11.20 -59.29
C THR A 134 -0.82 -10.34 -58.32
N PRO A 135 -1.92 -9.69 -58.78
CA PRO A 135 -2.87 -8.99 -57.91
C PRO A 135 -4.02 -9.84 -57.35
N ALA A 136 -4.34 -11.00 -57.94
CA ALA A 136 -5.53 -11.80 -57.58
C ALA A 136 -5.42 -12.44 -56.19
N ASP A 137 -4.29 -13.06 -55.90
CA ASP A 137 -4.01 -13.80 -54.65
C ASP A 137 -4.09 -12.90 -53.40
N ARG A 138 -3.95 -11.58 -53.59
CA ARG A 138 -3.97 -10.56 -52.53
C ARG A 138 -5.36 -10.34 -51.94
N ARG A 139 -6.43 -10.45 -52.75
CA ARG A 139 -7.82 -10.32 -52.25
C ARG A 139 -8.24 -11.52 -51.42
N GLU A 140 -7.87 -12.72 -51.86
CA GLU A 140 -8.08 -13.96 -51.10
C GLU A 140 -7.33 -13.91 -49.75
N MET A 141 -6.06 -13.50 -49.77
CA MET A 141 -5.27 -13.31 -48.54
C MET A 141 -5.90 -12.30 -47.57
N SER A 142 -6.43 -11.17 -48.06
CA SER A 142 -7.10 -10.16 -47.23
C SER A 142 -8.36 -10.70 -46.54
N ILE A 143 -9.19 -11.46 -47.27
CA ILE A 143 -10.40 -12.09 -46.71
C ILE A 143 -10.01 -13.14 -45.65
N GLY A 144 -9.01 -13.99 -45.93
CA GLY A 144 -8.50 -14.98 -44.98
C GLY A 144 -7.83 -14.38 -43.73
N VAL A 145 -7.24 -13.19 -43.83
CA VAL A 145 -6.72 -12.44 -42.66
C VAL A 145 -7.87 -11.86 -41.84
N MET A 146 -8.93 -11.34 -42.47
CA MET A 146 -10.08 -10.81 -41.74
C MET A 146 -10.82 -11.88 -40.93
N THR A 147 -11.12 -13.05 -41.51
CA THR A 147 -11.78 -14.14 -40.79
C THR A 147 -10.92 -14.62 -39.62
N ARG A 148 -9.61 -14.80 -39.83
CA ARG A 148 -8.67 -15.23 -38.77
C ARG A 148 -8.55 -14.22 -37.62
N ILE A 149 -8.68 -12.93 -37.88
CA ILE A 149 -8.72 -11.88 -36.84
C ILE A 149 -10.04 -11.96 -36.04
N GLU A 150 -11.16 -12.25 -36.70
CA GLU A 150 -12.45 -12.44 -36.04
C GLU A 150 -12.44 -13.68 -35.14
N ASP A 151 -11.96 -14.82 -35.65
CA ASP A 151 -11.75 -16.05 -34.89
C ASP A 151 -10.88 -15.80 -33.65
N LEU A 152 -9.71 -15.15 -33.82
CA LEU A 152 -8.81 -14.84 -32.72
C LEU A 152 -9.42 -13.88 -31.69
N ASN A 153 -10.26 -12.92 -32.10
CA ASN A 153 -11.00 -12.08 -31.17
C ASN A 153 -11.97 -12.90 -30.30
N THR A 154 -12.69 -13.87 -30.89
CA THR A 154 -13.59 -14.74 -30.11
C THR A 154 -12.81 -15.62 -29.13
N VAL A 155 -11.69 -16.20 -29.55
CA VAL A 155 -10.81 -17.02 -28.69
C VAL A 155 -10.18 -16.18 -27.57
N LEU A 156 -9.74 -14.95 -27.87
CA LEU A 156 -9.18 -14.04 -26.88
C LEU A 156 -10.23 -13.66 -25.82
N GLY A 157 -11.47 -13.35 -26.23
CA GLY A 157 -12.59 -13.12 -25.32
C GLY A 157 -12.88 -14.31 -24.41
N GLN A 158 -13.04 -15.51 -25.00
CA GLN A 158 -13.25 -16.75 -24.23
C GLN A 158 -12.12 -17.04 -23.23
N THR A 159 -10.87 -16.76 -23.62
CA THR A 159 -9.68 -16.92 -22.78
C THR A 159 -9.69 -15.93 -21.61
N GLN A 160 -10.07 -14.67 -21.85
CA GLN A 160 -10.23 -13.66 -20.79
C GLN A 160 -11.35 -14.04 -19.82
N ASP A 161 -12.51 -14.50 -20.31
CA ASP A 161 -13.64 -14.93 -19.48
C ASP A 161 -13.32 -16.19 -18.66
N HIS A 162 -12.56 -17.14 -19.24
CA HIS A 162 -12.07 -18.29 -18.50
C HIS A 162 -11.10 -17.86 -17.39
N ARG A 163 -10.10 -17.03 -17.71
CA ARG A 163 -9.14 -16.47 -16.73
C ARG A 163 -9.86 -15.72 -15.61
N TYR A 164 -10.84 -14.88 -15.92
CA TYR A 164 -11.63 -14.15 -14.93
C TYR A 164 -12.39 -15.10 -14.00
N ARG A 165 -13.04 -16.14 -14.53
CA ARG A 165 -13.75 -17.16 -13.72
C ARG A 165 -12.81 -17.90 -12.77
N VAL A 166 -11.63 -18.32 -13.25
CA VAL A 166 -10.61 -18.98 -12.41
C VAL A 166 -10.10 -18.04 -11.31
N LEU A 167 -9.78 -16.78 -11.65
CA LEU A 167 -9.35 -15.77 -10.69
C LEU A 167 -10.42 -15.47 -9.62
N VAL A 168 -11.69 -15.35 -9.99
CA VAL A 168 -12.80 -15.14 -9.04
C VAL A 168 -12.99 -16.34 -8.12
N ALA A 169 -12.84 -17.58 -8.63
CA ALA A 169 -12.90 -18.79 -7.80
C ALA A 169 -11.72 -18.86 -6.80
N ALA A 170 -10.51 -18.52 -7.24
CA ALA A 170 -9.32 -18.45 -6.40
C ALA A 170 -9.43 -17.34 -5.32
N ALA A 171 -9.88 -16.14 -5.72
CA ALA A 171 -9.98 -14.96 -4.84
C ALA A 171 -10.94 -15.16 -3.66
N LYS A 172 -11.98 -16.00 -3.81
CA LYS A 172 -12.87 -16.38 -2.69
C LYS A 172 -12.13 -17.13 -1.58
N ASN A 173 -11.19 -18.01 -1.93
CA ASN A 173 -10.52 -18.91 -0.99
C ASN A 173 -9.14 -18.43 -0.53
N ILE A 174 -8.48 -17.54 -1.27
CA ILE A 174 -7.08 -17.12 -1.03
C ILE A 174 -6.81 -16.65 0.42
N LYS A 175 -7.75 -15.93 1.05
CA LYS A 175 -7.59 -15.48 2.45
C LYS A 175 -7.54 -16.65 3.43
N SER A 176 -8.41 -17.65 3.25
CA SER A 176 -8.46 -18.87 4.09
C SER A 176 -7.21 -19.73 3.87
N TRP A 177 -6.83 -19.92 2.61
CA TRP A 177 -5.60 -20.60 2.20
C TRP A 177 -4.35 -19.98 2.82
N PHE A 178 -4.20 -18.66 2.75
CA PHE A 178 -3.06 -17.95 3.32
C PHE A 178 -2.96 -18.10 4.85
N VAL A 179 -4.10 -18.06 5.55
CA VAL A 179 -4.14 -18.35 7.01
C VAL A 179 -3.75 -19.79 7.30
N LYS A 180 -4.24 -20.78 6.53
CA LYS A 180 -3.88 -22.20 6.70
C LYS A 180 -2.39 -22.43 6.48
N VAL A 181 -1.82 -21.94 5.37
CA VAL A 181 -0.40 -22.10 5.03
C VAL A 181 0.49 -21.41 6.06
N ARG A 182 0.16 -20.19 6.51
CA ARG A 182 0.90 -19.49 7.57
C ARG A 182 0.87 -20.25 8.91
N LYS A 183 -0.29 -20.79 9.31
CA LYS A 183 -0.41 -21.63 10.51
C LYS A 183 0.43 -22.91 10.40
N ILE A 184 0.35 -23.61 9.27
CA ILE A 184 1.15 -24.84 9.03
C ILE A 184 2.65 -24.52 9.04
N LYS A 185 3.09 -23.43 8.41
CA LYS A 185 4.49 -22.98 8.47
C LYS A 185 4.94 -22.67 9.90
N ALA A 186 4.11 -22.01 10.70
CA ALA A 186 4.42 -21.73 12.11
C ALA A 186 4.50 -23.02 12.95
N ILE A 187 3.63 -24.00 12.71
CA ILE A 187 3.68 -25.32 13.36
C ILE A 187 4.98 -26.05 12.99
N TYR A 188 5.36 -26.13 11.72
CA TYR A 188 6.62 -26.76 11.34
C TYR A 188 7.85 -26.00 11.86
N HIS A 189 7.80 -24.67 11.91
CA HIS A 189 8.87 -23.87 12.50
C HIS A 189 9.03 -24.13 14.00
N THR A 190 7.94 -24.29 14.75
CA THR A 190 7.98 -24.65 16.18
C THR A 190 8.39 -26.11 16.40
N LEU A 191 7.94 -27.05 15.58
CA LEU A 191 8.40 -28.45 15.62
C LEU A 191 9.91 -28.58 15.34
N ASN A 192 10.47 -27.71 14.49
CA ASN A 192 11.91 -27.66 14.20
C ASN A 192 12.76 -27.07 15.35
N LEU A 193 12.13 -26.57 16.42
CA LEU A 193 12.82 -26.19 17.67
C LEU A 193 12.83 -27.33 18.69
N PHE A 194 12.15 -28.45 18.42
CA PHE A 194 12.06 -29.58 19.35
C PHE A 194 13.16 -30.60 19.07
N ASN A 195 13.67 -31.23 20.12
CA ASN A 195 14.63 -32.31 19.99
C ASN A 195 13.91 -33.62 19.65
N LEU A 196 14.52 -34.46 18.81
CA LEU A 196 13.93 -35.72 18.34
C LEU A 196 14.60 -36.90 19.04
N ASP A 197 13.82 -37.63 19.84
CA ASP A 197 14.27 -38.91 20.39
C ASP A 197 14.06 -40.02 19.35
N VAL A 198 15.17 -40.48 18.79
CA VAL A 198 15.22 -41.55 17.79
C VAL A 198 14.70 -42.88 18.34
N THR A 199 14.79 -43.10 19.66
CA THR A 199 14.44 -44.38 20.29
C THR A 199 12.93 -44.56 20.44
N GLN A 200 12.21 -43.53 20.90
CA GLN A 200 10.76 -43.58 21.10
C GLN A 200 9.95 -42.96 19.95
N LYS A 201 10.60 -42.32 18.96
CA LYS A 201 9.97 -41.49 17.93
C LYS A 201 9.12 -40.34 18.53
N CYS A 202 9.50 -39.89 19.71
CA CYS A 202 8.88 -38.79 20.43
C CYS A 202 9.65 -37.48 20.18
N LEU A 203 8.94 -36.36 20.24
CA LEU A 203 9.54 -35.03 20.24
C LEU A 203 9.58 -34.51 21.67
N ILE A 204 10.76 -34.06 22.10
CA ILE A 204 10.99 -33.48 23.42
C ILE A 204 11.16 -31.97 23.24
N ALA A 205 10.39 -31.20 24.01
CA ALA A 205 10.33 -29.75 23.92
C ALA A 205 10.45 -29.14 25.32
N GLU A 206 11.38 -28.20 25.48
CA GLU A 206 11.52 -27.40 26.69
C GLU A 206 10.89 -26.03 26.42
N CYS A 207 9.96 -25.59 27.27
CA CYS A 207 9.23 -24.35 27.04
C CYS A 207 8.88 -23.60 28.33
N TRP A 208 8.99 -22.28 28.26
CA TRP A 208 8.55 -21.38 29.33
C TRP A 208 7.03 -21.22 29.29
N CYS A 209 6.37 -21.51 30.42
CA CYS A 209 4.94 -21.34 30.59
C CYS A 209 4.60 -20.66 31.92
N ALA A 210 3.53 -19.88 31.93
CA ALA A 210 3.05 -19.24 33.15
C ALA A 210 2.44 -20.29 34.09
N CYS A 211 2.89 -20.35 35.34
CA CYS A 211 2.43 -21.36 36.32
C CYS A 211 0.92 -21.35 36.57
N SER A 212 0.22 -20.23 36.30
CA SER A 212 -1.23 -20.10 36.45
C SER A 212 -2.04 -20.47 35.20
N ASP A 213 -1.38 -20.84 34.10
CA ASP A 213 -2.01 -21.30 32.86
C ASP A 213 -1.68 -22.78 32.55
N LEU A 214 -0.98 -23.48 33.45
CA LEU A 214 -0.60 -24.90 33.33
C LEU A 214 -1.81 -25.81 33.05
N ASP A 215 -2.89 -25.67 33.82
CA ASP A 215 -4.10 -26.50 33.67
C ASP A 215 -4.73 -26.34 32.28
N LYS A 216 -4.68 -25.12 31.72
CA LYS A 216 -5.20 -24.82 30.37
C LYS A 216 -4.35 -25.49 29.29
N ILE A 217 -3.04 -25.53 29.47
CA ILE A 217 -2.11 -26.23 28.57
C ILE A 217 -2.38 -27.74 28.65
N GLN A 218 -2.50 -28.30 29.85
CA GLN A 218 -2.80 -29.73 30.04
C GLN A 218 -4.16 -30.12 29.42
N MET A 219 -5.22 -29.35 29.64
CA MET A 219 -6.52 -29.58 28.98
C MET A 219 -6.45 -29.48 27.45
N ALA A 220 -5.69 -28.53 26.91
CA ALA A 220 -5.50 -28.40 25.46
C ALA A 220 -4.69 -29.57 24.87
N LEU A 221 -3.71 -30.07 25.60
CA LEU A 221 -2.90 -31.25 25.26
C LEU A 221 -3.75 -32.54 25.26
N CYS A 222 -4.53 -32.81 26.32
CA CYS A 222 -5.45 -33.94 26.39
C CYS A 222 -6.44 -33.92 25.21
N ARG A 223 -7.11 -32.79 24.97
CA ARG A 223 -8.03 -32.61 23.84
C ARG A 223 -7.33 -32.81 22.48
N GLY A 224 -6.06 -32.43 22.36
CA GLY A 224 -5.24 -32.68 21.18
C GLY A 224 -5.02 -34.18 20.94
N THR A 225 -4.64 -34.93 21.99
CA THR A 225 -4.47 -36.39 21.94
C THR A 225 -5.79 -37.10 21.58
N GLU A 226 -6.90 -36.71 22.20
CA GLU A 226 -8.25 -37.25 21.94
C GLU A 226 -8.66 -37.09 20.46
N LEU A 227 -8.51 -35.88 19.91
CA LEU A 227 -8.86 -35.58 18.51
C LEU A 227 -7.97 -36.33 17.50
N CYS A 228 -6.74 -36.67 17.88
CA CYS A 228 -5.83 -37.46 17.06
C CYS A 228 -6.06 -38.98 17.18
N GLY A 229 -6.92 -39.44 18.09
CA GLY A 229 -7.08 -40.88 18.39
C GLY A 229 -5.81 -41.53 18.94
N GLY A 230 -4.89 -40.73 19.51
CA GLY A 230 -3.60 -41.21 19.96
C GLY A 230 -3.70 -41.98 21.28
N SER A 231 -3.19 -43.21 21.32
CA SER A 231 -3.17 -44.02 22.55
C SER A 231 -2.15 -43.52 23.59
N VAL A 232 -1.20 -42.66 23.20
CA VAL A 232 -0.15 -42.13 24.08
C VAL A 232 -0.59 -40.74 24.58
N PRO A 233 -0.78 -40.54 25.89
CA PRO A 233 -1.06 -39.22 26.44
C PRO A 233 0.17 -38.31 26.28
N SER A 234 -0.07 -37.03 26.00
CA SER A 234 0.98 -36.01 26.02
C SER A 234 1.37 -35.71 27.47
N ILE A 235 2.65 -35.90 27.80
CA ILE A 235 3.18 -35.74 29.17
C ILE A 235 3.78 -34.34 29.32
N LEU A 236 3.33 -33.60 30.35
CA LEU A 236 3.90 -32.33 30.75
C LEU A 236 4.67 -32.51 32.07
N HIS A 237 6.00 -32.42 32.02
CA HIS A 237 6.84 -32.52 33.21
C HIS A 237 7.38 -31.14 33.63
N ARG A 238 7.21 -30.79 34.91
CA ARG A 238 7.73 -29.53 35.45
C ARG A 238 9.20 -29.71 35.87
N MET A 239 10.11 -29.15 35.08
CA MET A 239 11.53 -29.12 35.41
C MET A 239 11.89 -27.95 36.34
N GLN A 240 12.96 -28.12 37.11
CA GLN A 240 13.61 -27.05 37.85
C GLN A 240 14.90 -26.69 37.11
N THR A 241 15.11 -25.40 36.85
CA THR A 241 16.30 -24.87 36.16
C THR A 241 16.82 -23.64 36.89
N VAL A 242 18.10 -23.33 36.68
CA VAL A 242 18.79 -22.13 37.19
C VAL A 242 18.76 -20.99 36.16
N GLU A 243 18.34 -21.27 34.92
CA GLU A 243 18.19 -20.26 33.88
C GLU A 243 17.15 -19.19 34.24
N ILE A 244 17.41 -17.96 33.78
CA ILE A 244 16.55 -16.80 34.06
C ILE A 244 15.28 -16.92 33.19
N PRO A 245 14.09 -17.11 33.79
CA PRO A 245 12.84 -17.18 33.04
C PRO A 245 12.47 -15.83 32.41
N PRO A 246 11.77 -15.82 31.26
CA PRO A 246 11.33 -14.58 30.61
C PRO A 246 10.26 -13.85 31.44
N THR A 247 10.32 -12.52 31.45
CA THR A 247 9.32 -11.66 32.08
C THR A 247 8.05 -11.61 31.23
N PHE A 248 6.89 -11.84 31.85
CA PHE A 248 5.58 -11.78 31.18
C PHE A 248 4.59 -10.93 31.96
N ASN A 249 4.21 -9.78 31.39
CA ASN A 249 3.23 -8.85 31.96
C ASN A 249 1.86 -9.07 31.31
N ARG A 250 0.84 -9.41 32.10
CA ARG A 250 -0.55 -9.52 31.62
C ARG A 250 -1.12 -8.12 31.36
N THR A 251 -1.23 -7.74 30.09
CA THR A 251 -1.78 -6.45 29.65
C THR A 251 -3.27 -6.55 29.30
N ASN A 252 -4.01 -5.49 29.63
CA ASN A 252 -5.37 -5.25 29.15
C ASN A 252 -5.32 -4.23 28.00
N LYS A 253 -6.41 -4.10 27.23
CA LYS A 253 -6.51 -3.08 26.14
C LYS A 253 -6.08 -1.68 26.55
N PHE A 254 -6.34 -1.31 27.81
CA PHE A 254 -5.97 -0.02 28.40
C PHE A 254 -4.49 0.06 28.77
N SER A 255 -3.94 -0.94 29.49
CA SER A 255 -2.55 -0.93 29.95
C SER A 255 -1.52 -1.29 28.87
N GLN A 256 -1.93 -1.90 27.75
CA GLN A 256 -1.04 -2.29 26.65
C GLN A 256 -0.23 -1.11 26.09
N GLY A 257 -0.85 0.07 25.94
CA GLY A 257 -0.13 1.26 25.45
C GLY A 257 0.95 1.75 26.42
N PHE A 258 0.63 1.79 27.71
CA PHE A 258 1.59 2.19 28.76
C PHE A 258 2.71 1.17 28.93
N GLN A 259 2.40 -0.13 28.85
CA GLN A 259 3.40 -1.19 28.88
C GLN A 259 4.36 -1.07 27.69
N ALA A 260 3.85 -0.82 26.47
CA ALA A 260 4.70 -0.66 25.29
C ALA A 260 5.68 0.53 25.38
N ILE A 261 5.30 1.63 26.07
CA ILE A 261 6.20 2.75 26.34
C ILE A 261 7.32 2.35 27.32
N VAL A 262 7.00 1.58 28.36
CA VAL A 262 7.98 1.08 29.34
C VAL A 262 8.92 0.05 28.68
N ASP A 263 8.38 -0.92 27.96
CA ASP A 263 9.14 -1.97 27.29
C ASP A 263 10.07 -1.40 26.20
N ALA A 264 9.74 -0.24 25.62
CA ALA A 264 10.59 0.48 24.67
C ALA A 264 11.83 1.14 25.32
N TYR A 265 11.82 1.39 26.64
CA TYR A 265 13.02 1.78 27.39
C TYR A 265 13.84 0.55 27.78
N GLY A 266 13.17 -0.53 28.18
CA GLY A 266 13.79 -1.83 28.44
C GLY A 266 12.81 -2.82 29.05
N VAL A 267 13.06 -4.12 28.84
CA VAL A 267 12.27 -5.19 29.46
C VAL A 267 12.75 -5.39 30.91
N ALA A 268 11.82 -5.32 31.86
CA ALA A 268 12.10 -5.50 33.29
C ALA A 268 12.59 -6.94 33.60
N ASN A 269 13.41 -7.08 34.64
CA ASN A 269 13.93 -8.37 35.08
C ASN A 269 12.82 -9.27 35.66
N TYR A 270 13.10 -10.57 35.76
CA TYR A 270 12.12 -11.51 36.29
C TYR A 270 11.76 -11.19 37.75
N ARG A 271 10.45 -11.01 38.00
CA ARG A 271 9.87 -10.59 39.29
C ARG A 271 10.29 -9.20 39.78
N GLU A 272 10.82 -8.35 38.91
CA GLU A 272 10.97 -6.93 39.18
C GLU A 272 9.61 -6.22 39.27
N VAL A 273 9.53 -5.12 40.02
CA VAL A 273 8.31 -4.31 40.13
C VAL A 273 8.08 -3.58 38.81
N ASN A 274 7.00 -3.90 38.12
CA ASN A 274 6.68 -3.28 36.83
C ASN A 274 6.32 -1.79 36.99
N PRO A 275 7.13 -0.84 36.47
CA PRO A 275 6.86 0.58 36.63
C PRO A 275 5.63 1.06 35.83
N ALA A 276 5.17 0.29 34.84
CA ALA A 276 4.03 0.65 33.99
C ALA A 276 2.75 0.95 34.78
N LEU A 277 2.56 0.34 35.95
CA LEU A 277 1.40 0.62 36.81
C LEU A 277 1.39 2.07 37.32
N TYR A 278 2.57 2.61 37.65
CA TYR A 278 2.71 4.01 38.07
C TYR A 278 2.64 4.96 36.88
N THR A 279 3.26 4.61 35.74
CA THR A 279 3.27 5.48 34.55
C THR A 279 1.87 5.75 33.99
N ILE A 280 0.89 4.86 34.19
CA ILE A 280 -0.53 5.08 33.84
C ILE A 280 -1.07 6.42 34.36
N ILE A 281 -0.65 6.86 35.55
CA ILE A 281 -1.08 8.12 36.17
C ILE A 281 0.02 9.17 36.09
N THR A 282 1.27 8.82 36.43
CA THR A 282 2.35 9.82 36.54
C THR A 282 2.74 10.42 35.19
N PHE A 283 2.77 9.64 34.11
CA PHE A 283 3.17 10.15 32.79
C PHE A 283 2.13 11.16 32.23
N PRO A 284 0.82 10.86 32.17
CA PRO A 284 -0.18 11.84 31.77
C PRO A 284 -0.27 13.06 32.68
N PHE A 285 -0.04 12.90 34.00
CA PHE A 285 -0.04 14.01 34.96
C PHE A 285 1.15 14.95 34.75
N LEU A 286 2.37 14.43 34.60
CA LEU A 286 3.56 15.25 34.33
C LEU A 286 3.43 16.00 33.00
N PHE A 287 2.91 15.34 31.97
CA PHE A 287 2.56 16.02 30.71
C PHE A 287 1.56 17.17 30.93
N ALA A 288 0.50 16.95 31.71
CA ALA A 288 -0.51 17.96 31.98
C ALA A 288 0.02 19.18 32.76
N VAL A 289 0.99 18.99 33.65
CA VAL A 289 1.68 20.09 34.36
C VAL A 289 2.49 20.96 33.39
N MET A 290 3.07 20.36 32.34
CA MET A 290 3.83 21.05 31.29
C MET A 290 2.95 21.70 30.21
N PHE A 291 1.83 21.07 29.84
CA PHE A 291 0.97 21.52 28.74
C PHE A 291 -0.11 22.52 29.19
N GLY A 292 -0.65 22.38 30.41
CA GLY A 292 -1.18 23.48 31.22
C GLY A 292 -2.38 24.31 30.72
N ASP A 293 -3.05 23.96 29.61
CA ASP A 293 -4.16 24.74 29.04
C ASP A 293 -5.44 23.90 28.98
N ALA A 294 -6.54 24.42 29.52
CA ALA A 294 -7.81 23.70 29.55
C ALA A 294 -8.57 23.73 28.21
N GLY A 295 -8.39 24.75 27.38
CA GLY A 295 -8.93 24.82 26.03
C GLY A 295 -8.27 23.83 25.08
N HIS A 296 -6.93 23.80 25.06
CA HIS A 296 -6.19 22.81 24.26
C HIS A 296 -6.36 21.38 24.81
N GLY A 297 -6.39 21.21 26.14
CA GLY A 297 -6.71 19.93 26.79
C GLY A 297 -8.09 19.38 26.40
N LEU A 298 -9.09 20.25 26.28
CA LEU A 298 -10.44 19.86 25.83
C LEU A 298 -10.43 19.36 24.38
N ILE A 299 -9.74 20.04 23.46
CA ILE A 299 -9.60 19.60 22.06
C ILE A 299 -8.95 18.21 21.97
N MET A 300 -7.85 17.98 22.69
CA MET A 300 -7.19 16.67 22.74
C MET A 300 -8.10 15.59 23.34
N THR A 301 -8.85 15.91 24.39
CA THR A 301 -9.81 14.98 25.02
C THR A 301 -10.91 14.59 24.04
N LEU A 302 -11.49 15.55 23.30
CA LEU A 302 -12.53 15.29 22.30
C LEU A 302 -12.01 14.42 21.15
N PHE A 303 -10.81 14.70 20.64
CA PHE A 303 -10.17 13.89 19.61
C PHE A 303 -9.88 12.45 20.08
N ALA A 304 -9.33 12.28 21.29
CA ALA A 304 -9.09 10.97 21.88
C ALA A 304 -10.38 10.19 22.16
N LEU A 305 -11.42 10.87 22.65
CA LEU A 305 -12.73 10.28 22.89
C LEU A 305 -13.36 9.79 21.59
N TRP A 306 -13.26 10.56 20.50
CA TRP A 306 -13.72 10.14 19.16
C TRP A 306 -13.00 8.86 18.69
N MET A 307 -11.67 8.77 18.86
CA MET A 307 -10.91 7.56 18.53
C MET A 307 -11.33 6.34 19.36
N VAL A 308 -11.60 6.53 20.67
CA VAL A 308 -12.05 5.45 21.57
C VAL A 308 -13.48 4.99 21.20
N LEU A 309 -14.40 5.91 20.90
CA LEU A 309 -15.78 5.58 20.52
C LEU A 309 -15.86 4.86 19.16
N LYS A 310 -14.96 5.18 18.22
CA LYS A 310 -14.91 4.56 16.89
C LYS A 310 -13.88 3.41 16.78
N GLU A 311 -13.38 2.88 17.90
CA GLU A 311 -12.36 1.80 17.96
C GLU A 311 -12.62 0.67 16.95
N LYS A 312 -13.85 0.13 16.91
CA LYS A 312 -14.19 -1.01 16.04
C LYS A 312 -14.12 -0.71 14.54
N GLY A 313 -14.42 0.53 14.14
CA GLY A 313 -14.33 0.97 12.74
C GLY A 313 -12.87 1.13 12.32
N LEU A 314 -12.14 1.97 13.05
CA LEU A 314 -10.72 2.27 12.78
C LEU A 314 -9.84 1.03 12.87
N ALA A 315 -10.11 0.08 13.78
CA ALA A 315 -9.36 -1.18 13.86
C ALA A 315 -9.65 -2.16 12.70
N SER A 316 -10.74 -1.95 11.94
CA SER A 316 -11.07 -2.77 10.76
C SER A 316 -10.47 -2.20 9.47
N GLU A 317 -10.16 -0.91 9.46
CA GLU A 317 -9.48 -0.24 8.34
C GLU A 317 -7.99 -0.57 8.35
N ARG A 318 -7.50 -1.14 7.25
CA ARG A 318 -6.09 -1.45 7.08
C ARG A 318 -5.32 -0.21 6.58
N THR A 319 -5.16 0.76 7.47
CA THR A 319 -4.40 1.99 7.20
C THR A 319 -2.90 1.68 7.21
N ASN A 320 -2.18 2.05 6.15
CA ASN A 320 -0.72 1.86 6.06
C ASN A 320 0.08 3.03 6.66
N ASN A 321 -0.57 4.05 7.23
CA ASN A 321 0.09 5.24 7.78
C ASN A 321 0.62 4.94 9.19
N GLU A 322 1.93 4.80 9.33
CA GLU A 322 2.62 4.45 10.59
C GLU A 322 2.36 5.47 11.72
N ILE A 323 2.26 6.75 11.36
CA ILE A 323 1.87 7.84 12.28
C ILE A 323 0.48 7.55 12.87
N TRP A 324 -0.51 7.22 12.02
CA TRP A 324 -1.87 6.92 12.46
C TRP A 324 -1.94 5.70 13.37
N LEU A 325 -1.19 4.65 13.05
CA LEU A 325 -1.09 3.44 13.87
C LEU A 325 -0.54 3.76 15.27
N THR A 326 0.47 4.63 15.35
CA THR A 326 1.03 5.08 16.63
C THR A 326 0.00 5.82 17.48
N PHE A 327 -0.71 6.80 16.90
CA PHE A 327 -1.78 7.53 17.59
C PHE A 327 -2.94 6.61 18.03
N PHE A 328 -3.37 5.67 17.18
CA PHE A 328 -4.47 4.75 17.49
C PHE A 328 -4.11 3.76 18.61
N ASN A 329 -2.87 3.24 18.61
CA ASN A 329 -2.35 2.42 19.71
C ASN A 329 -2.27 3.23 21.02
N GLY A 330 -1.92 4.53 20.93
CA GLY A 330 -1.84 5.46 22.05
C GLY A 330 -3.17 6.06 22.56
N ARG A 331 -4.33 5.69 22.00
CA ARG A 331 -5.62 6.37 22.26
C ARG A 331 -5.98 6.62 23.73
N TYR A 332 -5.71 5.67 24.62
CA TYR A 332 -6.00 5.82 26.06
C TYR A 332 -5.01 6.73 26.79
N ILE A 333 -3.77 6.80 26.32
CA ILE A 333 -2.74 7.70 26.85
C ILE A 333 -3.12 9.15 26.52
N ILE A 334 -3.49 9.41 25.26
CA ILE A 334 -3.92 10.75 24.80
C ILE A 334 -5.21 11.19 25.53
N LEU A 335 -6.14 10.27 25.78
CA LEU A 335 -7.35 10.55 26.55
C LEU A 335 -7.03 11.02 27.98
N LEU A 336 -6.12 10.32 28.67
CA LEU A 336 -5.70 10.71 30.01
C LEU A 336 -4.90 12.02 30.01
N MET A 337 -4.00 12.21 29.04
CA MET A 337 -3.24 13.47 28.87
C MET A 337 -4.17 14.66 28.67
N GLY A 338 -5.22 14.51 27.84
CA GLY A 338 -6.24 15.52 27.65
C GLY A 338 -7.02 15.82 28.94
N MET A 339 -7.54 14.80 29.63
CA MET A 339 -8.32 14.99 30.85
C MET A 339 -7.50 15.63 31.98
N PHE A 340 -6.25 15.20 32.20
CA PHE A 340 -5.38 15.83 33.18
C PHE A 340 -4.99 17.25 32.76
N SER A 341 -4.82 17.55 31.46
CA SER A 341 -4.57 18.92 30.99
C SER A 341 -5.75 19.87 31.22
N VAL A 342 -6.99 19.38 31.11
CA VAL A 342 -8.17 20.18 31.49
C VAL A 342 -8.13 20.47 33.00
N TYR A 343 -7.79 19.48 33.82
CA TYR A 343 -7.67 19.66 35.27
C TYR A 343 -6.56 20.65 35.66
N THR A 344 -5.35 20.54 35.10
CA THR A 344 -4.24 21.47 35.39
C THR A 344 -4.48 22.86 34.81
N GLY A 345 -5.06 22.97 33.61
CA GLY A 345 -5.42 24.26 33.01
C GLY A 345 -6.49 25.01 33.79
N LEU A 346 -7.45 24.29 34.42
CA LEU A 346 -8.40 24.90 35.36
C LEU A 346 -7.72 25.38 36.65
N ILE A 347 -6.73 24.63 37.18
CA ILE A 347 -5.93 25.06 38.35
C ILE A 347 -5.06 26.30 38.04
N TYR A 348 -4.48 26.36 36.84
CA TYR A 348 -3.74 27.53 36.36
C TYR A 348 -4.66 28.69 35.95
N ASN A 349 -5.96 28.43 35.84
CA ASN A 349 -6.97 29.36 35.33
C ASN A 349 -6.57 29.96 33.96
N ASP A 350 -6.26 29.08 33.01
CA ASP A 350 -5.93 29.44 31.63
C ASP A 350 -6.68 28.57 30.60
N ILE A 351 -7.44 29.24 29.74
CA ILE A 351 -8.19 28.69 28.61
C ILE A 351 -7.82 29.53 27.37
N PHE A 352 -7.01 28.98 26.46
CA PHE A 352 -6.56 29.70 25.24
C PHE A 352 -5.90 31.07 25.53
N SER A 353 -5.00 31.16 26.52
CA SER A 353 -4.37 32.42 26.97
C SER A 353 -5.38 33.44 27.56
N LYS A 354 -6.48 32.96 28.16
CA LYS A 354 -7.51 33.77 28.82
C LYS A 354 -7.89 33.15 30.17
N SER A 355 -7.85 33.97 31.22
CA SER A 355 -8.34 33.60 32.55
C SER A 355 -9.87 33.71 32.65
N PHE A 356 -10.49 32.76 33.34
CA PHE A 356 -11.92 32.72 33.60
C PHE A 356 -12.22 33.13 35.05
N ASN A 357 -13.26 33.94 35.28
CA ASN A 357 -13.61 34.41 36.61
C ASN A 357 -14.85 33.68 37.15
N LEU A 358 -14.68 32.45 37.63
CA LEU A 358 -15.77 31.59 38.13
C LEU A 358 -16.32 32.04 39.50
N PHE A 359 -15.45 32.51 40.41
CA PHE A 359 -15.79 32.77 41.80
C PHE A 359 -15.77 34.26 42.20
N GLY A 360 -15.50 35.16 41.26
CA GLY A 360 -15.26 36.57 41.52
C GLY A 360 -13.79 36.85 41.89
N SER A 361 -13.32 38.06 41.58
CA SER A 361 -11.95 38.46 41.90
C SER A 361 -11.83 38.81 43.39
N SER A 362 -11.23 37.92 44.19
CA SER A 362 -10.94 38.19 45.61
C SER A 362 -9.82 39.24 45.84
N TRP A 363 -9.28 39.82 44.76
CA TRP A 363 -8.35 40.94 44.81
C TRP A 363 -9.08 42.22 44.42
N TYR A 364 -9.27 43.11 45.39
CA TYR A 364 -9.79 44.45 45.15
C TYR A 364 -8.63 45.45 45.24
N PRO A 365 -8.35 46.24 44.17
CA PRO A 365 -7.33 47.29 44.23
C PRO A 365 -7.80 48.37 45.21
N ARG A 366 -6.91 48.82 46.11
CA ARG A 366 -7.24 49.86 47.10
C ARG A 366 -7.15 51.29 46.53
N ALA A 367 -6.73 51.44 45.28
CA ALA A 367 -6.51 52.73 44.63
C ALA A 367 -7.83 53.35 44.14
N ASN A 368 -8.15 54.54 44.64
CA ASN A 368 -9.12 55.44 44.01
C ASN A 368 -8.51 56.00 42.72
N PHE A 369 -8.71 55.30 41.60
CA PHE A 369 -8.36 55.84 40.29
C PHE A 369 -9.30 56.99 39.94
N GLY A 370 -8.82 58.23 40.06
CA GLY A 370 -9.36 59.36 39.32
C GLY A 370 -9.25 59.11 37.80
N ASN A 371 -9.89 59.95 36.99
CA ASN A 371 -10.15 59.70 35.56
C ASN A 371 -8.91 59.59 34.62
N GLU A 372 -7.69 59.49 35.14
CA GLU A 372 -6.47 59.23 34.39
C GLU A 372 -5.82 57.91 34.82
N LEU A 373 -6.12 56.85 34.07
CA LEU A 373 -5.44 55.55 34.18
C LEU A 373 -4.16 55.56 33.34
N PRO A 374 -2.94 55.54 33.92
CA PRO A 374 -1.74 55.31 33.14
C PRO A 374 -1.71 53.87 32.60
N LYS A 375 -1.16 53.69 31.40
CA LYS A 375 -1.35 52.49 30.55
C LYS A 375 -0.91 51.14 31.12
N LEU A 376 -0.18 51.10 32.24
CA LEU A 376 0.17 49.85 32.93
C LEU A 376 0.46 50.10 34.42
N TYR A 377 -0.48 49.75 35.32
CA TYR A 377 -0.22 49.68 36.77
C TYR A 377 0.09 48.23 37.15
N GLN A 378 1.35 47.92 37.47
CA GLN A 378 1.74 46.60 37.95
C GLN A 378 1.79 46.59 39.48
N LEU A 379 0.73 46.05 40.11
CA LEU A 379 0.60 45.96 41.56
C LEU A 379 1.66 45.01 42.15
N ASN A 380 2.32 45.42 43.24
CA ASN A 380 3.39 44.64 43.88
C ASN A 380 2.83 43.86 45.10
N PRO A 381 2.84 42.51 45.11
CA PRO A 381 2.22 41.72 46.18
C PRO A 381 2.82 41.93 47.57
N ALA A 382 4.08 42.36 47.64
CA ALA A 382 4.81 42.53 48.88
C ALA A 382 4.28 43.73 49.71
N ASN A 383 3.65 44.70 49.06
CA ASN A 383 3.06 45.86 49.72
C ASN A 383 1.59 45.60 50.09
N ASN A 384 1.36 45.42 51.39
CA ASN A 384 0.02 45.19 51.98
C ASN A 384 -0.90 46.45 51.94
N THR A 385 -0.47 47.50 51.23
CA THR A 385 -1.18 48.77 51.01
C THR A 385 -2.05 48.75 49.76
N ASP A 386 -1.69 47.94 48.76
CA ASP A 386 -2.16 48.13 47.38
C ASP A 386 -3.46 47.34 47.08
N TYR A 387 -3.79 46.36 47.92
CA TYR A 387 -4.94 45.46 47.77
C TYR A 387 -5.70 45.24 49.08
N MET A 388 -6.94 44.76 48.98
CA MET A 388 -7.66 44.09 50.06
C MET A 388 -8.19 42.74 49.57
N GLY A 389 -7.96 41.68 50.35
CA GLY A 389 -8.41 40.32 50.05
C GLY A 389 -7.72 39.27 50.92
N ILE A 390 -8.43 38.17 51.21
CA ILE A 390 -7.82 36.95 51.75
C ILE A 390 -7.50 36.05 50.54
N PRO A 391 -6.27 35.55 50.35
CA PRO A 391 -5.97 34.70 49.21
C PRO A 391 -6.81 33.41 49.26
N ILE A 392 -7.57 33.16 48.19
CA ILE A 392 -8.37 31.94 48.02
C ILE A 392 -7.44 30.72 48.07
N ARG A 393 -7.79 29.70 48.85
CA ARG A 393 -6.96 28.51 49.09
C ARG A 393 -6.84 27.56 47.88
N LEU A 394 -7.62 27.78 46.82
CA LEU A 394 -7.84 26.81 45.74
C LEU A 394 -7.46 27.27 44.32
N GLU A 395 -7.18 28.55 44.08
CA GLU A 395 -6.78 29.04 42.76
C GLU A 395 -5.42 29.75 42.84
N LEU A 396 -4.52 29.38 41.94
CA LEU A 396 -3.15 29.88 41.91
C LEU A 396 -3.10 31.26 41.23
N ILE A 397 -3.66 32.28 41.88
CA ILE A 397 -3.81 33.63 41.32
C ILE A 397 -2.45 34.19 40.91
N LEU A 398 -2.20 34.23 39.59
CA LEU A 398 -1.35 35.16 38.85
C LEU A 398 0.03 35.52 39.49
N PHE A 399 0.70 34.55 40.12
CA PHE A 399 2.04 34.73 40.71
C PHE A 399 3.21 34.02 40.00
N GLY A 400 3.21 34.17 38.68
CA GLY A 400 4.41 34.16 37.84
C GLY A 400 5.16 32.83 37.70
N ARG A 401 6.11 32.80 36.75
CA ARG A 401 6.97 31.65 36.46
C ARG A 401 7.72 31.10 37.69
N PHE A 402 7.88 31.91 38.74
CA PHE A 402 8.56 31.53 39.98
C PHE A 402 7.84 30.45 40.79
N GLN A 403 6.50 30.39 40.77
CA GLN A 403 5.78 29.28 41.42
C GLN A 403 5.82 27.99 40.59
N GLN A 404 5.78 28.07 39.26
CA GLN A 404 6.00 26.90 38.39
C GLN A 404 7.38 26.29 38.61
N ILE A 405 8.42 27.12 38.77
CA ILE A 405 9.78 26.66 39.12
C ILE A 405 9.77 25.97 40.49
N LYS A 406 9.17 26.58 41.53
CA LYS A 406 9.08 25.94 42.86
C LYS A 406 8.29 24.63 42.86
N PHE A 407 7.20 24.55 42.09
CA PHE A 407 6.37 23.34 41.96
C PHE A 407 7.13 22.23 41.22
N SER A 408 7.83 22.57 40.14
CA SER A 408 8.72 21.65 39.41
C SER A 408 9.84 21.12 40.32
N PHE A 409 10.52 22.00 41.07
CA PHE A 409 11.50 21.57 42.09
C PHE A 409 10.89 20.67 43.17
N LEU A 410 9.67 20.95 43.64
CA LEU A 410 8.99 20.13 44.66
C LEU A 410 8.61 18.74 44.14
N ILE A 411 8.29 18.62 42.85
CA ILE A 411 8.06 17.35 42.16
C ILE A 411 9.37 16.60 41.93
N HIS A 412 10.48 17.31 41.68
CA HIS A 412 11.77 16.68 41.39
C HIS A 412 12.55 16.26 42.65
N LEU A 413 12.18 16.77 43.82
CA LEU A 413 12.80 16.52 45.14
C LEU A 413 12.06 15.44 45.99
N LYS A 414 11.13 14.69 45.39
CA LYS A 414 10.40 13.58 46.02
C LYS A 414 10.26 12.39 45.08
#